data_AF-A0A523T984-F1
#
_entry.id   AF-A0A523T984-F1
#
_cell.length_a   1.000
_cell.length_b   1.000
_cell.length_c   1.000
_cell.angle_alpha   90.00
_cell.angle_beta   90.00
_cell.angle_gamma   90.00
#
_symmetry.space_group_name_H-M   'P 1'
#
loop_
_entity.id
_entity.type
_entity.pdbx_description
1 polymer ?
#
loop_
_entity_poly.entity_id
_entity_poly.type
_entity_poly.pdbx_seq_one_letter_code
_entity_poly.pdbx_strand_id
1 'polypeptide(L)'
;MATEVIMPKLGETMEEGTVVLWLKKEGESIKKGEGLLEIMTEKATYEIEAPQDGVLLRILVGENEVRPIGHFLAVVGEKNEDISDLLAQAERIKISPAAKRLAEEHGVDLSRIKGSGPEGRIVRDDILRAVEEKKEKPLKGKFLTPTGIKKLTAERMSESFKTAPHFSVSIDVEMGSLLDLIKKMGPEVERKFSASLSLTAVLIKGVARALKDHPLMNSRFVEGKIELIEDINLSVAVATEEGLLVPVIHKADGMSLGEISSVLKELTDKARKGRLSLQDVSGGTFTVSNLGMFGI
;
A
#
# COMPACT_ATOMS: atom_id res chain seq x y z
N MET A 1 11.10 -29.65 -37.98
CA MET A 1 9.88 -30.00 -37.22
C MET A 1 9.95 -29.23 -35.93
N ALA A 2 9.01 -28.31 -35.74
CA ALA A 2 8.87 -27.55 -34.52
C ALA A 2 8.55 -28.51 -33.37
N THR A 3 9.29 -28.36 -32.28
CA THR A 3 9.21 -29.19 -31.08
C THR A 3 8.75 -28.32 -29.92
N GLU A 4 7.77 -28.82 -29.18
CA GLU A 4 7.29 -28.20 -27.95
C GLU A 4 8.28 -28.36 -26.80
N VAL A 5 8.42 -27.30 -26.01
CA VAL A 5 9.10 -27.33 -24.71
C VAL A 5 8.01 -27.41 -23.66
N ILE A 6 7.97 -28.52 -22.91
CA ILE A 6 6.98 -28.74 -21.85
C ILE A 6 7.62 -28.63 -20.46
N MET A 7 6.80 -28.33 -19.45
CA MET A 7 7.20 -28.34 -18.04
C MET A 7 7.66 -29.76 -17.64
N PRO A 8 8.95 -29.97 -17.32
CA PRO A 8 9.49 -31.30 -17.04
C PRO A 8 9.16 -31.74 -15.60
N LYS A 9 9.16 -33.06 -15.38
CA LYS A 9 9.06 -33.64 -14.04
C LYS A 9 10.46 -33.80 -13.44
N LEU A 10 10.83 -32.90 -12.52
CA LEU A 10 12.16 -32.84 -11.89
C LEU A 10 12.20 -33.43 -10.47
N GLY A 11 11.10 -34.04 -10.01
CA GLY A 11 11.04 -34.77 -8.74
C GLY A 11 9.83 -35.70 -8.67
N GLU A 12 9.93 -36.79 -7.89
CA GLU A 12 8.83 -37.77 -7.77
C GLU A 12 7.53 -37.16 -7.25
N THR A 13 7.66 -36.21 -6.33
CA THR A 13 6.56 -35.46 -5.69
C THR A 13 6.27 -34.11 -6.34
N MET A 14 6.95 -33.76 -7.44
CA MET A 14 6.72 -32.48 -8.12
C MET A 14 5.37 -32.54 -8.84
N GLU A 15 4.56 -31.49 -8.68
CA GLU A 15 3.28 -31.34 -9.36
C GLU A 15 3.22 -30.11 -10.27
N GLU A 16 3.95 -29.05 -9.91
CA GLU A 16 4.04 -27.78 -10.64
C GLU A 16 5.45 -27.19 -10.54
N GLY A 17 5.75 -26.27 -11.46
CA GLY A 17 7.00 -25.51 -11.49
C GLY A 17 6.74 -24.04 -11.83
N THR A 18 7.58 -23.16 -11.29
CA THR A 18 7.55 -21.72 -11.60
C THR A 18 8.63 -21.40 -12.59
N VAL A 19 8.29 -20.75 -13.70
CA VAL A 19 9.30 -20.20 -14.63
C VAL A 19 9.92 -18.98 -13.97
N VAL A 20 11.19 -19.03 -13.61
CA VAL A 20 11.88 -17.92 -12.93
C VAL A 20 12.36 -16.90 -13.94
N LEU A 21 13.04 -17.37 -14.98
CA LEU A 21 13.75 -16.52 -15.93
C LEU A 21 13.88 -17.23 -17.28
N TRP A 22 13.68 -16.49 -18.37
CA TRP A 22 14.05 -16.96 -19.71
C TRP A 22 15.47 -16.51 -20.04
N LEU A 23 16.35 -17.47 -20.34
CA LEU A 23 17.74 -17.18 -20.75
C LEU A 23 17.83 -16.77 -22.22
N LYS A 24 16.79 -17.10 -23.01
CA LYS A 24 16.69 -16.85 -24.46
C LYS A 24 15.41 -16.13 -24.80
N LYS A 25 15.45 -15.29 -25.84
CA LYS A 25 14.30 -14.50 -26.32
C LYS A 25 13.67 -15.10 -27.57
N GLU A 26 12.40 -14.77 -27.80
CA GLU A 26 11.72 -15.12 -29.05
C GLU A 26 12.51 -14.59 -30.26
N GLY A 27 12.72 -15.45 -31.26
CA GLY A 27 13.52 -15.18 -32.45
C GLY A 27 15.03 -15.45 -32.31
N GLU A 28 15.50 -15.84 -31.13
CA GLU A 28 16.92 -16.14 -30.89
C GLU A 28 17.29 -17.57 -31.31
N SER A 29 18.47 -17.75 -31.90
CA SER A 29 19.01 -19.07 -32.23
C SER A 29 19.51 -19.78 -30.97
N ILE A 30 19.14 -21.05 -30.84
CA ILE A 30 19.51 -21.92 -29.72
C ILE A 30 20.15 -23.20 -30.24
N LYS A 31 21.14 -23.71 -29.51
CA LYS A 31 21.75 -25.01 -29.77
C LYS A 31 21.25 -26.06 -28.78
N LYS A 32 21.16 -27.31 -29.22
CA LYS A 32 20.82 -28.44 -28.37
C LYS A 32 21.80 -28.52 -27.19
N GLY A 33 21.26 -28.59 -25.98
CA GLY A 33 22.05 -28.59 -24.74
C GLY A 33 22.42 -27.20 -24.21
N GLU A 34 21.97 -26.12 -24.87
CA GLU A 34 22.13 -24.75 -24.36
C GLU A 34 21.00 -24.39 -23.38
N GLY A 35 21.32 -23.65 -22.32
CA GLY A 35 20.34 -23.15 -21.35
C GLY A 35 19.24 -22.31 -21.99
N LEU A 36 17.98 -22.71 -21.77
CA LEU A 36 16.81 -22.09 -22.37
C LEU A 36 16.02 -21.25 -21.35
N LEU A 37 15.74 -21.83 -20.18
CA LEU A 37 15.04 -21.15 -19.08
C LEU A 37 15.37 -21.78 -17.72
N GLU A 38 15.12 -21.04 -16.65
CA GLU A 38 15.20 -21.52 -15.27
C GLU A 38 13.81 -21.81 -14.70
N ILE A 39 13.67 -22.97 -14.07
CA ILE A 39 12.44 -23.41 -13.41
C ILE A 39 12.72 -23.65 -11.93
N MET A 40 11.93 -23.01 -11.07
CA MET A 40 11.96 -23.24 -9.63
C MET A 40 10.88 -24.24 -9.23
N THR A 41 11.32 -25.25 -8.48
CA THR A 41 10.47 -26.20 -7.77
C THR A 41 10.51 -25.89 -6.27
N GLU A 42 9.69 -26.57 -5.46
CA GLU A 42 9.75 -26.45 -4.00
C GLU A 42 11.12 -26.81 -3.39
N LYS A 43 11.96 -27.57 -4.11
CA LYS A 43 13.22 -28.11 -3.59
C LYS A 43 14.46 -27.40 -4.12
N ALA A 44 14.42 -26.98 -5.38
CA ALA A 44 15.56 -26.37 -6.05
C ALA A 44 15.13 -25.66 -7.35
N THR A 45 16.00 -24.77 -7.83
CA THR A 45 15.96 -24.20 -9.18
C THR A 45 16.77 -25.05 -10.13
N TYR A 46 16.24 -25.32 -11.30
CA TYR A 46 16.86 -26.11 -12.36
C TYR A 46 16.88 -25.33 -13.66
N GLU A 47 17.99 -25.43 -14.39
CA GLU A 47 18.12 -24.90 -15.74
C GLU A 47 17.64 -25.96 -16.73
N ILE A 48 16.75 -25.56 -17.64
CA ILE A 48 16.23 -26.41 -18.71
C ILE A 48 17.01 -26.13 -19.98
N GLU A 49 17.56 -27.18 -20.57
CA GLU A 49 18.31 -27.13 -21.81
C GLU A 49 17.38 -27.20 -23.04
N ALA A 50 17.81 -26.60 -24.14
CA ALA A 50 17.11 -26.67 -25.41
C ALA A 50 17.08 -28.11 -25.97
N PRO A 51 15.89 -28.64 -26.34
CA PRO A 51 15.75 -30.03 -26.78
C PRO A 51 16.35 -30.29 -28.17
N GLN A 52 16.45 -29.26 -29.01
CA GLN A 52 16.95 -29.33 -30.38
C GLN A 52 17.65 -28.05 -30.82
N ASP A 53 18.44 -28.14 -31.89
CA ASP A 53 18.99 -26.97 -32.59
C ASP A 53 17.86 -26.24 -33.32
N GLY A 54 17.84 -24.92 -33.25
CA GLY A 54 16.82 -24.13 -33.95
C GLY A 54 16.72 -22.69 -33.48
N VAL A 55 15.52 -22.13 -33.58
CA VAL A 55 15.15 -20.80 -33.11
C VAL A 55 14.01 -20.95 -32.11
N LEU A 56 14.06 -20.18 -31.03
CA LEU A 56 12.93 -20.05 -30.10
C LEU A 56 11.81 -19.27 -30.79
N LEU A 57 10.76 -19.96 -31.25
CA LEU A 57 9.73 -19.35 -32.11
C LEU A 57 8.73 -18.53 -31.30
N ARG A 58 8.29 -19.05 -30.15
CA ARG A 58 7.33 -18.36 -29.28
C ARG A 58 7.39 -18.87 -27.84
N ILE A 59 7.27 -17.96 -26.89
CA ILE A 59 7.11 -18.20 -25.47
C ILE A 59 5.61 -18.14 -25.13
N LEU A 60 5.12 -19.17 -24.45
CA LEU A 60 3.71 -19.30 -24.07
C LEU A 60 3.46 -18.97 -22.60
N VAL A 61 4.51 -18.97 -21.79
CA VAL A 61 4.44 -18.80 -20.33
C VAL A 61 5.48 -17.77 -19.92
N GLY A 62 4.99 -16.70 -19.29
CA GLY A 62 5.83 -15.59 -18.84
C GLY A 62 6.70 -15.94 -17.63
N GLU A 63 7.66 -15.06 -17.33
CA GLU A 63 8.44 -15.14 -16.09
C GLU A 63 7.53 -14.95 -14.87
N ASN A 64 7.87 -15.63 -13.78
CA ASN A 64 7.11 -15.73 -12.53
C ASN A 64 5.73 -16.40 -12.65
N GLU A 65 5.43 -17.07 -13.77
CA GLU A 65 4.21 -17.86 -13.92
C GLU A 65 4.39 -19.29 -13.44
N VAL A 66 3.38 -19.79 -12.70
CA VAL A 66 3.31 -21.18 -12.23
C VAL A 66 2.52 -22.00 -13.24
N ARG A 67 3.08 -23.16 -13.62
CA ARG A 67 2.42 -24.10 -14.53
C ARG A 67 2.57 -25.55 -14.05
N PRO A 68 1.56 -26.40 -14.28
CA PRO A 68 1.63 -27.82 -13.95
C PRO A 68 2.60 -28.56 -14.88
N ILE A 69 3.08 -29.72 -14.44
CA ILE A 69 3.93 -30.61 -15.27
C ILE A 69 3.21 -30.99 -16.57
N GLY A 70 3.96 -31.01 -17.67
CA GLY A 70 3.46 -31.32 -19.01
C GLY A 70 2.79 -30.16 -19.73
N HIS A 71 2.66 -28.97 -19.10
CA HIS A 71 2.17 -27.77 -19.76
C HIS A 71 3.21 -27.23 -20.76
N PHE A 72 2.74 -26.68 -21.88
CA PHE A 72 3.57 -26.10 -22.92
C PHE A 72 4.16 -24.77 -22.43
N LEU A 73 5.48 -24.62 -22.52
CA LEU A 73 6.22 -23.43 -22.09
C LEU A 73 6.64 -22.57 -23.28
N ALA A 74 7.14 -23.21 -24.35
CA ALA A 74 7.55 -22.55 -25.58
C ALA A 74 7.56 -23.53 -26.77
N VAL A 75 7.78 -22.98 -27.96
CA VAL A 75 7.95 -23.74 -29.21
C VAL A 75 9.31 -23.40 -29.82
N VAL A 76 10.08 -24.44 -30.18
CA VAL A 76 11.39 -24.33 -30.82
C VAL A 76 11.32 -24.97 -32.19
N GLY A 77 11.83 -24.32 -33.24
CA GLY A 77 11.80 -24.88 -34.60
C GLY A 77 12.69 -24.14 -35.59
N GLU A 78 12.47 -24.37 -36.87
CA GLU A 78 13.18 -23.65 -37.93
C GLU A 78 12.58 -22.26 -38.16
N LYS A 79 13.40 -21.33 -38.66
CA LYS A 79 12.97 -19.96 -38.95
C LYS A 79 11.88 -19.98 -40.04
N ASN A 80 10.68 -19.48 -39.71
CA ASN A 80 9.46 -19.46 -40.54
C ASN A 80 8.70 -20.79 -40.66
N GLU A 81 8.85 -21.71 -39.70
CA GLU A 81 8.02 -22.92 -39.61
C GLU A 81 6.60 -22.57 -39.12
N ASP A 82 5.57 -23.22 -39.68
CA ASP A 82 4.17 -22.98 -39.26
C ASP A 82 3.92 -23.68 -37.91
N ILE A 83 3.67 -22.86 -36.89
CA ILE A 83 3.43 -23.29 -35.51
C ILE A 83 1.94 -23.23 -35.14
N SER A 84 1.05 -22.93 -36.09
CA SER A 84 -0.38 -22.71 -35.83
C SER A 84 -1.05 -23.90 -35.16
N ASP A 85 -0.69 -25.13 -35.56
CA ASP A 85 -1.22 -26.36 -34.96
C ASP A 85 -0.73 -26.59 -33.52
N LEU A 86 0.54 -26.27 -33.23
CA LEU A 86 1.13 -26.40 -31.89
C LEU A 86 0.58 -25.35 -30.94
N LEU A 87 0.36 -24.13 -31.42
CA LEU A 87 -0.29 -23.06 -30.65
C LEU A 87 -1.75 -23.40 -30.34
N ALA A 88 -2.48 -23.95 -31.32
CA ALA A 88 -3.86 -24.41 -31.12
C ALA A 88 -3.97 -25.60 -30.15
N GLN A 89 -2.93 -26.44 -30.06
CA GLN A 89 -2.85 -27.51 -29.06
C GLN A 89 -2.49 -26.98 -27.67
N ALA A 90 -1.59 -25.99 -27.58
CA ALA A 90 -1.20 -25.37 -26.31
C ALA A 90 -2.34 -24.55 -25.66
N GLU A 91 -3.18 -23.88 -26.46
CA GLU A 91 -4.34 -23.12 -25.95
C GLU A 91 -5.55 -23.99 -25.58
N ARG A 92 -5.57 -25.27 -25.96
CA ARG A 92 -6.67 -26.19 -25.60
C ARG A 92 -6.54 -26.63 -24.15
N ILE A 93 -6.98 -25.76 -23.23
CA ILE A 93 -7.34 -26.16 -21.87
C ILE A 93 -8.33 -27.32 -21.99
N LYS A 94 -7.91 -28.53 -21.61
CA LYS A 94 -8.76 -29.72 -21.61
C LYS A 94 -9.86 -29.49 -20.58
N ILE A 95 -11.04 -29.04 -21.01
CA ILE A 95 -12.18 -28.76 -20.13
C ILE A 95 -13.41 -29.53 -20.61
N SER A 96 -14.19 -30.07 -19.68
CA SER A 96 -15.47 -30.70 -20.02
C SER A 96 -16.51 -29.65 -20.45
N PRO A 97 -17.44 -29.97 -21.38
CA PRO A 97 -18.50 -29.05 -21.80
C PRO A 97 -19.42 -28.56 -20.67
N ALA A 98 -19.49 -29.30 -19.57
CA ALA A 98 -20.23 -28.91 -18.36
C ALA A 98 -19.42 -27.92 -17.49
N ALA A 99 -18.11 -28.13 -17.34
CA ALA A 99 -17.23 -27.23 -16.61
C ALA A 99 -17.06 -25.88 -17.31
N LYS A 100 -16.95 -25.88 -18.65
CA LYS A 100 -16.83 -24.63 -19.43
C LYS A 100 -18.04 -23.71 -19.23
N ARG A 101 -19.26 -24.26 -19.33
CA ARG A 101 -20.50 -23.52 -19.07
C ARG A 101 -20.56 -22.95 -17.66
N LEU A 102 -20.16 -23.74 -16.66
CA LEU A 102 -20.19 -23.33 -15.26
C LEU A 102 -19.15 -22.24 -14.93
N ALA A 103 -17.97 -22.30 -15.57
CA ALA A 103 -16.91 -21.33 -15.40
C ALA A 103 -17.26 -19.97 -16.03
N GLU A 104 -17.89 -19.98 -17.22
CA GLU A 104 -18.42 -18.78 -17.87
C GLU A 104 -19.53 -18.13 -17.03
N GLU A 105 -20.43 -18.94 -16.45
CA GLU A 105 -21.53 -18.45 -15.58
C GLU A 105 -21.03 -17.78 -14.29
N HIS A 106 -19.96 -18.31 -13.68
CA HIS A 106 -19.44 -17.83 -12.39
C HIS A 106 -18.18 -16.94 -12.50
N GLY A 107 -17.78 -16.60 -13.73
CA GLY A 107 -16.59 -15.78 -14.01
C GLY A 107 -15.33 -16.34 -13.36
N VAL A 108 -15.10 -17.65 -13.50
CA VAL A 108 -13.93 -18.34 -12.91
C VAL A 108 -12.81 -18.40 -13.95
N ASP A 109 -11.63 -17.93 -13.57
CA ASP A 109 -10.44 -17.97 -14.42
C ASP A 109 -9.90 -19.41 -14.53
N LEU A 110 -10.12 -20.03 -15.69
CA LEU A 110 -9.75 -21.41 -15.99
C LEU A 110 -8.24 -21.66 -15.99
N SER A 111 -7.43 -20.62 -16.22
CA SER A 111 -5.97 -20.74 -16.26
C SER A 111 -5.35 -21.07 -14.89
N ARG A 112 -6.13 -20.86 -13.81
CA ARG A 112 -5.70 -21.05 -12.42
C ARG A 112 -6.28 -22.30 -11.78
N ILE A 113 -7.04 -23.10 -12.52
CA ILE A 113 -7.75 -24.27 -12.00
C ILE A 113 -7.05 -25.53 -12.48
N LYS A 114 -6.59 -26.34 -11.53
CA LYS A 114 -6.07 -27.68 -11.80
C LYS A 114 -7.23 -28.63 -12.10
N GLY A 115 -7.22 -29.24 -13.27
CA GLY A 115 -8.24 -30.22 -13.66
C GLY A 115 -8.02 -31.59 -13.02
N SER A 116 -9.02 -32.11 -12.32
CA SER A 116 -8.96 -33.42 -11.64
C SER A 116 -9.46 -34.60 -12.49
N GLY A 117 -9.93 -34.34 -13.72
CA GLY A 117 -10.38 -35.37 -14.65
C GLY A 117 -9.25 -36.13 -15.35
N PRO A 118 -9.58 -37.19 -16.12
CA PRO A 118 -8.61 -37.97 -16.88
C PRO A 118 -7.75 -37.08 -17.79
N GLU A 119 -6.43 -37.29 -17.76
CA GLU A 119 -5.43 -36.47 -18.46
C GLU A 119 -5.37 -34.98 -18.04
N GLY A 120 -5.74 -34.65 -16.79
CA GLY A 120 -5.70 -33.28 -16.28
C GLY A 120 -6.87 -32.41 -16.75
N ARG A 121 -7.98 -33.03 -17.17
CA ARG A 121 -9.17 -32.33 -17.67
C ARG A 121 -9.89 -31.60 -16.54
N ILE A 122 -10.21 -30.32 -16.72
CA ILE A 122 -11.05 -29.55 -15.80
C ILE A 122 -12.50 -30.07 -15.88
N VAL A 123 -12.96 -30.62 -14.76
CA VAL A 123 -14.33 -31.16 -14.60
C VAL A 123 -15.19 -30.21 -13.79
N ARG A 124 -16.51 -30.47 -13.79
CA ARG A 124 -17.51 -29.62 -13.13
C ARG A 124 -17.16 -29.35 -11.66
N ASP A 125 -16.68 -30.37 -10.96
CA ASP A 125 -16.36 -30.30 -9.54
C ASP A 125 -15.15 -29.41 -9.24
N ASP A 126 -14.24 -29.21 -10.19
CA ASP A 126 -13.10 -28.30 -10.03
C ASP A 126 -13.57 -26.84 -10.06
N ILE A 127 -14.52 -26.53 -10.94
CA ILE A 127 -15.15 -25.21 -11.00
C ILE A 127 -15.98 -24.96 -9.74
N LEU A 128 -16.74 -25.94 -9.26
CA LEU A 128 -17.52 -25.80 -8.02
C LEU A 128 -16.62 -25.53 -6.81
N ARG A 129 -15.50 -26.24 -6.69
CA ARG A 129 -14.49 -25.98 -5.65
C ARG A 129 -13.88 -24.58 -5.78
N ALA A 130 -13.51 -24.17 -6.98
CA ALA A 130 -12.98 -22.83 -7.21
C ALA A 130 -14.01 -21.73 -6.89
N VAL A 131 -15.30 -21.97 -7.15
CA VAL A 131 -16.40 -21.07 -6.75
C VAL A 131 -16.57 -21.03 -5.23
N GLU A 132 -16.44 -22.15 -4.54
CA GLU A 132 -16.46 -22.21 -3.07
C GLU A 132 -15.24 -21.55 -2.43
N GLU A 133 -14.05 -21.66 -3.03
CA GLU A 133 -12.84 -20.99 -2.57
C GLU A 133 -12.87 -19.48 -2.85
N LYS A 134 -13.51 -19.06 -3.95
CA LYS A 134 -13.74 -17.66 -4.31
C LYS A 134 -14.79 -16.99 -3.42
N LYS A 135 -15.67 -17.76 -2.76
CA LYS A 135 -16.44 -17.23 -1.62
C LYS A 135 -15.43 -16.92 -0.53
N GLU A 136 -15.04 -15.64 -0.43
CA GLU A 136 -14.15 -15.12 0.60
C GLU A 136 -14.47 -15.81 1.92
N LYS A 137 -13.48 -16.53 2.47
CA LYS A 137 -13.62 -17.13 3.80
C LYS A 137 -14.11 -16.01 4.70
N PRO A 138 -15.27 -16.16 5.36
CA PRO A 138 -15.79 -15.11 6.22
C PRO A 138 -14.69 -14.78 7.23
N LEU A 139 -14.29 -13.50 7.24
CA LEU A 139 -13.24 -13.02 8.11
C LEU A 139 -13.58 -13.51 9.54
N LYS A 140 -12.68 -14.25 10.16
CA LYS A 140 -12.91 -14.80 11.50
C LYS A 140 -12.63 -13.70 12.52
N GLY A 141 -13.65 -13.25 13.25
CA GLY A 141 -13.48 -12.27 14.33
C GLY A 141 -14.75 -11.51 14.69
N LYS A 142 -14.67 -10.72 15.77
CA LYS A 142 -15.71 -9.76 16.13
C LYS A 142 -15.47 -8.48 15.32
N PHE A 143 -16.35 -8.19 14.36
CA PHE A 143 -16.28 -6.94 13.60
C PHE A 143 -16.94 -5.81 14.38
N LEU A 144 -16.20 -4.71 14.53
CA LEU A 144 -16.73 -3.45 14.99
C LEU A 144 -16.84 -2.54 13.77
N THR A 145 -18.03 -2.02 13.48
CA THR A 145 -18.21 -1.05 12.40
C THR A 145 -17.82 0.33 12.91
N PRO A 146 -16.78 0.98 12.36
CA PRO A 146 -16.43 2.34 12.77
C PRO A 146 -17.54 3.30 12.36
N THR A 147 -18.00 4.13 13.30
CA THR A 147 -19.06 5.12 13.08
C THR A 147 -18.49 6.53 12.94
N GLY A 148 -19.15 7.35 12.12
CA GLY A 148 -18.94 8.79 11.98
C GLY A 148 -17.46 9.20 11.82
N ILE A 149 -16.93 9.83 12.88
CA ILE A 149 -15.57 10.38 12.94
C ILE A 149 -14.51 9.31 12.67
N LYS A 150 -14.64 8.11 13.23
CA LYS A 150 -13.61 7.06 13.07
C LYS A 150 -13.47 6.58 11.62
N LYS A 151 -14.59 6.46 10.92
CA LYS A 151 -14.61 6.10 9.50
C LYS A 151 -13.97 7.21 8.65
N LEU A 152 -14.39 8.45 8.87
CA LEU A 152 -13.84 9.60 8.15
C LEU A 152 -12.34 9.78 8.40
N THR A 153 -11.87 9.66 9.65
CA THR A 153 -10.45 9.71 9.98
C THR A 153 -9.67 8.62 9.28
N ALA A 154 -10.18 7.39 9.23
CA ALA A 154 -9.52 6.29 8.52
C ALA A 154 -9.40 6.57 7.01
N GLU A 155 -10.46 7.08 6.38
CA GLU A 155 -10.46 7.48 4.97
C GLU A 155 -9.43 8.58 4.69
N ARG A 156 -9.46 9.66 5.48
CA ARG A 156 -8.54 10.81 5.34
C ARG A 156 -7.09 10.43 5.58
N MET A 157 -6.81 9.59 6.57
CA MET A 157 -5.45 9.12 6.83
C MET A 157 -4.95 8.20 5.72
N SER A 158 -5.80 7.33 5.18
CA SER A 158 -5.44 6.50 4.03
C SER A 158 -5.15 7.35 2.79
N GLU A 159 -5.99 8.36 2.52
CA GLU A 159 -5.80 9.31 1.42
C GLU A 159 -4.48 10.06 1.57
N SER A 160 -4.22 10.66 2.74
CA SER A 160 -2.97 11.38 3.04
C SER A 160 -1.75 10.48 2.81
N PHE A 161 -1.75 9.27 3.37
CA PHE A 161 -0.61 8.35 3.28
C PHE A 161 -0.34 7.85 1.85
N LYS A 162 -1.39 7.68 1.03
CA LYS A 162 -1.25 7.22 -0.35
C LYS A 162 -0.82 8.32 -1.32
N THR A 163 -1.23 9.55 -1.07
CA THR A 163 -1.09 10.65 -2.04
C THR A 163 0.17 11.47 -1.81
N ALA A 164 0.60 11.64 -0.57
CA ALA A 164 1.81 12.38 -0.23
C ALA A 164 2.98 11.42 0.03
N PRO A 165 4.18 11.66 -0.54
CA PRO A 165 5.40 11.03 -0.07
C PRO A 165 5.75 11.52 1.34
N HIS A 166 6.11 10.60 2.24
CA HIS A 166 6.46 10.92 3.63
C HIS A 166 7.92 10.59 3.91
N PHE A 167 8.60 11.49 4.60
CA PHE A 167 9.87 11.22 5.26
C PHE A 167 9.85 11.90 6.63
N SER A 168 10.63 11.37 7.57
CA SER A 168 10.66 11.85 8.95
C SER A 168 12.04 12.40 9.28
N VAL A 169 12.06 13.48 10.08
CA VAL A 169 13.28 14.04 10.67
C VAL A 169 13.09 14.09 12.17
N SER A 170 14.11 13.62 12.89
CA SER A 170 14.12 13.59 14.36
C SER A 170 15.34 14.32 14.87
N ILE A 171 15.15 15.11 15.93
CA ILE A 171 16.21 15.79 16.66
C ILE A 171 15.92 15.72 18.16
N ASP A 172 16.98 15.71 18.96
CA ASP A 172 16.89 15.88 20.41
C ASP A 172 17.12 17.34 20.78
N VAL A 173 16.33 17.86 21.72
CA VAL A 173 16.38 19.25 22.14
C VAL A 173 16.47 19.33 23.66
N GLU A 174 17.49 20.01 24.17
CA GLU A 174 17.62 20.34 25.60
C GLU A 174 16.61 21.44 25.94
N MET A 175 15.74 21.16 26.92
CA MET A 175 14.62 22.04 27.27
C MET A 175 14.73 22.67 28.67
N GLY A 176 15.78 22.42 29.44
CA GLY A 176 15.92 22.86 30.83
C GLY A 176 15.77 24.38 30.99
N SER A 177 16.47 25.15 30.16
CA SER A 177 16.34 26.62 30.16
C SER A 177 14.92 27.10 29.84
N LEU A 178 14.23 26.38 28.95
CA LEU A 178 12.84 26.68 28.57
C LEU A 178 11.87 26.35 29.70
N LEU A 179 12.07 25.23 30.38
CA LEU A 179 11.26 24.82 31.53
C LEU A 179 11.41 25.80 32.69
N ASP A 180 12.60 26.34 32.92
CA ASP A 180 12.82 27.37 33.94
C ASP A 180 12.18 28.70 33.57
N LEU A 181 12.18 29.07 32.28
CA LEU A 181 11.43 30.22 31.80
C LEU A 181 9.92 30.06 32.04
N ILE A 182 9.37 28.87 31.76
CA ILE A 182 7.97 28.55 32.00
C ILE A 182 7.63 28.71 33.49
N LYS A 183 8.46 28.16 34.39
CA LYS A 183 8.27 28.31 35.86
C LYS A 183 8.29 29.78 36.29
N LYS A 184 9.20 30.58 35.72
CA LYS A 184 9.36 32.00 36.07
C LYS A 184 8.20 32.86 35.57
N MET A 185 7.75 32.66 34.33
CA MET A 185 6.70 33.46 33.70
C MET A 185 5.28 32.97 34.02
N GLY A 186 5.13 31.70 34.37
CA GLY A 186 3.84 31.04 34.62
C GLY A 186 2.89 31.83 35.53
N PRO A 187 3.32 32.31 36.71
CA PRO A 187 2.46 33.07 37.62
C PRO A 187 1.92 34.38 37.02
N GLU A 188 2.72 35.07 36.21
CA GLU A 188 2.29 36.30 35.54
C GLU A 188 1.28 36.01 34.43
N VAL A 189 1.53 34.96 33.64
CA VAL A 189 0.62 34.53 32.57
C VAL A 189 -0.73 34.08 33.14
N GLU A 190 -0.72 33.26 34.20
CA GLU A 190 -1.94 32.81 34.87
C GLU A 190 -2.76 34.00 35.37
N ARG A 191 -2.10 34.98 36.01
CA ARG A 191 -2.76 36.19 36.53
C ARG A 191 -3.37 37.06 35.43
N LYS A 192 -2.68 37.23 34.29
CA LYS A 192 -3.12 38.13 33.20
C LYS A 192 -4.11 37.47 32.23
N PHE A 193 -3.97 36.17 31.97
CA PHE A 193 -4.68 35.46 30.91
C PHE A 193 -5.58 34.33 31.43
N SER A 194 -5.61 34.08 32.75
CA SER A 194 -6.39 33.00 33.36
C SER A 194 -6.11 31.63 32.72
N ALA A 195 -4.87 31.41 32.29
CA ALA A 195 -4.43 30.19 31.62
C ALA A 195 -2.96 29.90 31.97
N SER A 196 -2.63 28.61 32.06
CA SER A 196 -1.29 28.17 32.43
C SER A 196 -0.36 28.18 31.22
N LEU A 197 0.85 28.70 31.43
CA LEU A 197 1.90 28.63 30.42
C LEU A 197 2.41 27.20 30.32
N SER A 198 2.06 26.49 29.25
CA SER A 198 2.46 25.11 29.00
C SER A 198 3.64 25.01 28.03
N LEU A 199 4.35 23.89 28.06
CA LEU A 199 5.37 23.59 27.05
C LEU A 199 4.78 23.62 25.64
N THR A 200 3.56 23.09 25.45
CA THR A 200 2.85 23.14 24.17
C THR A 200 2.64 24.58 23.69
N ALA A 201 2.23 25.52 24.56
CA ALA A 201 2.06 26.92 24.18
C ALA A 201 3.38 27.57 23.72
N VAL A 202 4.49 27.22 24.38
CA VAL A 202 5.83 27.71 23.99
C VAL A 202 6.28 27.09 22.66
N LEU A 203 6.05 25.79 22.45
CA LEU A 203 6.34 25.12 21.19
C LEU A 203 5.52 25.70 20.03
N ILE A 204 4.24 25.98 20.24
CA ILE A 204 3.37 26.66 19.26
C ILE A 204 3.97 28.01 18.86
N LYS A 205 4.43 28.82 19.83
CA LYS A 205 5.06 30.10 19.53
C LYS A 205 6.37 29.94 18.74
N GLY A 206 7.18 28.94 19.10
CA GLY A 206 8.40 28.60 18.39
C GLY A 206 8.14 28.18 16.94
N VAL A 207 7.18 27.27 16.72
CA VAL A 207 6.75 26.82 15.40
C VAL A 207 6.21 27.99 14.57
N ALA A 208 5.33 28.83 15.14
CA ALA A 208 4.81 29.99 14.44
C ALA A 208 5.92 30.95 14.00
N ARG A 209 6.93 31.17 14.84
CA ARG A 209 8.10 31.98 14.50
C ARG A 209 8.92 31.34 13.37
N ALA A 210 9.14 30.02 13.41
CA ALA A 210 9.89 29.29 12.41
C ALA A 210 9.18 29.28 11.05
N LEU A 211 7.86 29.08 11.02
CA LEU A 211 7.06 29.15 9.78
C LEU A 211 7.12 30.55 9.14
N LYS A 212 7.20 31.60 9.96
CA LYS A 212 7.39 32.98 9.48
C LYS A 212 8.75 33.18 8.82
N ASP A 213 9.81 32.57 9.36
CA ASP A 213 11.16 32.63 8.79
C ASP A 213 11.33 31.70 7.57
N HIS A 214 10.50 30.66 7.47
CA HIS A 214 10.55 29.64 6.42
C HIS A 214 9.19 29.45 5.72
N PRO A 215 8.74 30.41 4.88
CA PRO A 215 7.40 30.39 4.28
C PRO A 215 7.07 29.15 3.45
N LEU A 216 8.08 28.49 2.86
CA LEU A 216 7.89 27.23 2.12
C LEU A 216 7.32 26.11 3.00
N MET A 217 7.60 26.12 4.31
CA MET A 217 7.04 25.15 5.25
C MET A 217 5.57 25.43 5.57
N ASN A 218 5.09 26.65 5.33
CA ASN A 218 3.68 27.02 5.44
C ASN A 218 3.04 27.11 4.05
N SER A 219 3.01 25.99 3.33
CA SER A 219 2.51 25.91 1.96
C SER A 219 1.66 24.67 1.73
N ARG A 220 0.90 24.66 0.63
CA ARG A 220 0.15 23.48 0.17
C ARG A 220 0.38 23.23 -1.31
N PHE A 221 0.29 21.95 -1.68
CA PHE A 221 0.38 21.54 -3.08
C PHE A 221 -1.03 21.44 -3.67
N VAL A 222 -1.35 22.28 -4.64
CA VAL A 222 -2.67 22.36 -5.28
C VAL A 222 -2.47 22.48 -6.79
N GLU A 223 -3.08 21.57 -7.56
CA GLU A 223 -3.08 21.60 -9.03
C GLU A 223 -1.68 21.73 -9.67
N GLY A 224 -0.70 21.00 -9.13
CA GLY A 224 0.67 21.02 -9.66
C GLY A 224 1.49 22.25 -9.24
N LYS A 225 0.96 23.11 -8.36
CA LYS A 225 1.60 24.33 -7.88
C LYS A 225 1.78 24.30 -6.37
N ILE A 226 2.77 25.04 -5.89
CA ILE A 226 2.97 25.31 -4.47
C ILE A 226 2.32 26.66 -4.18
N GLU A 227 1.28 26.64 -3.34
CA GLU A 227 0.64 27.83 -2.81
C GLU A 227 1.22 28.17 -1.44
N LEU A 228 1.83 29.35 -1.31
CA LEU A 228 2.32 29.87 -0.04
C LEU A 228 1.15 30.46 0.74
N ILE A 229 1.06 30.14 2.03
CA ILE A 229 -0.02 30.61 2.89
C ILE A 229 0.54 31.69 3.82
N GLU A 230 -0.02 32.91 3.74
CA GLU A 230 0.44 34.05 4.53
C GLU A 230 0.05 33.94 6.00
N ASP A 231 -1.20 33.56 6.27
CA ASP A 231 -1.71 33.37 7.63
C ASP A 231 -1.12 32.08 8.25
N ILE A 232 -0.52 32.20 9.44
CA ILE A 232 0.05 31.08 10.19
C ILE A 232 -1.00 30.58 11.18
N ASN A 233 -1.74 29.55 10.77
CA ASN A 233 -2.79 28.92 11.58
C ASN A 233 -2.34 27.53 12.06
N LEU A 234 -2.19 27.39 13.38
CA LEU A 234 -1.64 26.18 13.99
C LEU A 234 -2.75 25.28 14.54
N SER A 235 -2.91 24.13 13.92
CA SER A 235 -3.73 23.02 14.37
C SER A 235 -3.07 22.33 15.57
N VAL A 236 -3.83 22.06 16.63
CA VAL A 236 -3.33 21.36 17.82
C VAL A 236 -4.14 20.10 18.04
N ALA A 237 -3.47 18.95 18.10
CA ALA A 237 -4.12 17.67 18.33
C ALA A 237 -4.62 17.55 19.78
N VAL A 238 -5.92 17.28 19.96
CA VAL A 238 -6.56 17.11 21.27
C VAL A 238 -7.29 15.77 21.31
N ALA A 239 -6.84 14.89 22.21
CA ALA A 239 -7.50 13.62 22.46
C ALA A 239 -8.77 13.81 23.31
N THR A 240 -9.89 13.23 22.85
CA THR A 240 -11.18 13.18 23.55
C THR A 240 -11.68 11.73 23.62
N GLU A 241 -12.77 11.49 24.36
CA GLU A 241 -13.38 10.15 24.46
C GLU A 241 -13.95 9.67 23.12
N GLU A 242 -14.40 10.60 22.26
CA GLU A 242 -14.97 10.30 20.95
C GLU A 242 -13.89 10.07 19.87
N GLY A 243 -12.69 10.58 20.09
CA GLY A 243 -11.55 10.41 19.18
C GLY A 243 -10.55 11.56 19.22
N LEU A 244 -9.85 11.76 18.10
CA LEU A 244 -8.89 12.85 17.96
C LEU A 244 -9.58 14.04 17.29
N LEU A 245 -9.55 15.20 17.96
CA LEU A 245 -10.00 16.48 17.41
C LEU A 245 -8.79 17.38 17.18
N VAL A 246 -8.89 18.26 16.20
CA VAL A 246 -7.76 19.12 15.78
C VAL A 246 -8.22 20.57 15.66
N PRO A 247 -8.46 21.27 16.79
CA PRO A 247 -8.78 22.68 16.75
C PRO A 247 -7.60 23.54 16.25
N VAL A 248 -7.91 24.76 15.80
CA VAL A 248 -6.99 25.66 15.10
C VAL A 248 -6.82 26.97 15.87
N ILE A 249 -5.56 27.33 16.12
CA ILE A 249 -5.16 28.64 16.61
C ILE A 249 -4.85 29.51 15.40
N HIS A 250 -5.74 30.45 15.10
CA HIS A 250 -5.60 31.35 13.96
C HIS A 250 -4.58 32.47 14.22
N LYS A 251 -3.76 32.79 13.21
CA LYS A 251 -2.76 33.89 13.25
C LYS A 251 -1.81 33.81 14.46
N ALA A 252 -1.29 32.60 14.70
CA ALA A 252 -0.49 32.27 15.88
C ALA A 252 0.84 33.05 15.94
N ASP A 253 1.36 33.54 14.81
CA ASP A 253 2.61 34.30 14.77
C ASP A 253 2.48 35.68 15.43
N GLY A 254 1.30 36.29 15.35
CA GLY A 254 0.98 37.58 15.98
C GLY A 254 0.70 37.50 17.48
N MET A 255 0.39 36.32 18.01
CA MET A 255 -0.03 36.14 19.41
C MET A 255 1.14 36.10 20.38
N SER A 256 0.96 36.67 21.57
CA SER A 256 1.83 36.47 22.73
C SER A 256 1.67 35.07 23.33
N LEU A 257 2.61 34.65 24.18
CA LEU A 257 2.52 33.37 24.89
C LEU A 257 1.26 33.26 25.78
N GLY A 258 0.82 34.38 26.37
CA GLY A 258 -0.39 34.42 27.18
C GLY A 258 -1.66 34.26 26.37
N GLU A 259 -1.75 34.92 25.21
CA GLU A 259 -2.87 34.77 24.27
C GLU A 259 -2.95 33.34 23.74
N ILE A 260 -1.80 32.75 23.33
CA ILE A 260 -1.74 31.34 22.91
C ILE A 260 -2.23 30.43 24.04
N SER A 261 -1.79 30.66 25.27
CA SER A 261 -2.20 29.84 26.42
C SER A 261 -3.70 29.93 26.68
N SER A 262 -4.28 31.14 26.59
CA SER A 262 -5.71 31.37 26.73
C SER A 262 -6.52 30.66 25.64
N VAL A 263 -6.14 30.84 24.37
CA VAL A 263 -6.83 30.21 23.23
C VAL A 263 -6.70 28.69 23.28
N LEU A 264 -5.53 28.15 23.62
CA LEU A 264 -5.33 26.73 23.76
C LEU A 264 -6.22 26.13 24.86
N LYS A 265 -6.34 26.80 26.02
CA LYS A 265 -7.24 26.39 27.10
C LYS A 265 -8.70 26.38 26.62
N GLU A 266 -9.14 27.46 25.96
CA GLU A 266 -10.50 27.58 25.44
C GLU A 266 -10.82 26.46 24.42
N LEU A 267 -9.97 26.26 23.42
CA LEU A 267 -10.14 25.24 22.39
C LEU A 267 -10.13 23.83 22.97
N THR A 268 -9.26 23.56 23.94
CA THR A 268 -9.20 22.27 24.64
C THR A 268 -10.49 22.01 25.43
N ASP A 269 -11.00 23.03 26.13
CA ASP A 269 -12.25 22.93 26.87
C ASP A 269 -13.45 22.74 25.95
N LYS A 270 -13.50 23.46 24.82
CA LYS A 270 -14.53 23.27 23.79
C LYS A 270 -14.46 21.86 23.19
N ALA A 271 -13.27 21.38 22.87
CA ALA A 271 -13.06 20.05 22.30
C ALA A 271 -13.58 18.95 23.24
N ARG A 272 -13.19 19.00 24.53
CA ARG A 272 -13.63 18.02 25.53
C ARG A 272 -15.13 18.07 25.81
N LYS A 273 -15.75 19.24 25.67
CA LYS A 273 -17.20 19.44 25.88
C LYS A 273 -18.04 19.25 24.62
N GLY A 274 -17.43 18.91 23.48
CA GLY A 274 -18.15 18.77 22.20
C GLY A 274 -18.75 20.08 21.68
N ARG A 275 -18.10 21.22 21.95
CA ARG A 275 -18.58 22.59 21.61
C ARG A 275 -17.70 23.33 20.60
N LEU A 276 -16.89 22.61 19.83
CA LEU A 276 -16.12 23.22 18.76
C LEU A 276 -17.06 23.69 17.65
N SER A 277 -16.85 24.92 17.21
CA SER A 277 -17.49 25.47 16.02
C SER A 277 -16.74 25.06 14.75
N LEU A 278 -17.34 25.27 13.58
CA LEU A 278 -16.67 25.02 12.30
C LEU A 278 -15.40 25.87 12.15
N GLN A 279 -15.41 27.11 12.65
CA GLN A 279 -14.24 27.99 12.62
C GLN A 279 -13.10 27.48 13.50
N ASP A 280 -13.43 26.80 14.60
CA ASP A 280 -12.42 26.24 15.50
C ASP A 280 -11.67 25.06 14.86
N VAL A 281 -12.18 24.41 13.81
CA VAL A 281 -11.58 23.20 13.20
C VAL A 281 -11.17 23.38 11.73
N SER A 282 -11.34 24.58 11.19
CA SER A 282 -11.08 24.87 9.78
C SER A 282 -9.89 25.82 9.62
N GLY A 283 -9.24 25.79 8.45
CA GLY A 283 -8.19 26.75 8.10
C GLY A 283 -6.83 26.49 8.76
N GLY A 284 -6.62 25.31 9.35
CA GLY A 284 -5.31 24.88 9.84
C GLY A 284 -4.30 24.75 8.69
N THR A 285 -3.10 25.28 8.90
CA THR A 285 -2.02 25.31 7.90
C THR A 285 -0.85 24.43 8.29
N PHE A 286 -0.65 24.23 9.59
CA PHE A 286 0.38 23.35 10.14
C PHE A 286 -0.13 22.69 11.42
N THR A 287 0.29 21.47 11.71
CA THR A 287 -0.21 20.71 12.87
C THR A 287 0.89 20.45 13.90
N VAL A 288 0.59 20.69 15.17
CA VAL A 288 1.39 20.31 16.33
C VAL A 288 0.66 19.21 17.09
N SER A 289 1.34 18.09 17.33
CA SER A 289 0.87 16.99 18.16
C SER A 289 1.86 16.73 19.28
N ASN A 290 1.39 16.66 20.52
CA ASN A 290 2.23 16.43 21.70
C ASN A 290 1.68 15.27 22.51
N LEU A 291 2.50 14.23 22.68
CA LEU A 291 2.19 13.01 23.42
C LEU A 291 3.03 12.86 24.70
N GLY A 292 3.82 13.87 25.10
CA GLY A 292 4.73 13.77 26.24
C GLY A 292 4.05 13.47 27.58
N MET A 293 2.75 13.75 27.72
CA MET A 293 1.95 13.36 28.88
C MET A 293 1.77 11.84 29.02
N PHE A 294 2.01 11.07 27.96
CA PHE A 294 1.98 9.61 27.94
C PHE A 294 3.39 8.99 28.06
N GLY A 295 4.43 9.80 28.21
CA GLY A 295 5.83 9.33 28.27
C GLY A 295 6.41 8.91 26.93
N ILE A 296 5.86 9.43 25.82
CA ILE A 296 6.32 9.23 24.44
C ILE A 296 7.23 10.40 24.04
#